data_AF-A0A8S1AUV2-F1
#
_entry.id   AF-A0A8S1AUV2-F1
#
_cell.length_a   1.000
_cell.length_b   1.000
_cell.length_c   1.000
_cell.angle_alpha   90.00
_cell.angle_beta   90.00
_cell.angle_gamma   90.00
#
_symmetry.space_group_name_H-M   'P 1'
#
loop_
_entity.id
_entity.type
_entity.pdbx_description
1 polymer ?
#
loop_
_entity_poly.entity_id
_entity_poly.type
_entity_poly.pdbx_seq_one_letter_code
_entity_poly.pdbx_strand_id
1 'polypeptide(L)'
;MVLVSSAERNYQERIRLERMRDNSNPFELAEEKFQKLFRLPRSAAFQLVSDLDDQRLDEGFIPKHLKVLSALQFFAQGSYQAAVGQDNFIALSQPSVSRCIKITADLIVEKLLPNCIKFPMTESEKLIAMTEFQELFNMPNTLGAVDGTHISIAKPSINHPTAPGNLFYNRKGFYSINCQIVYALNDDNHYDVEIQDVNIVVEEEIF
;
A
#
# COMPACT_ATOMS: atom_id res chain seq x y z
N MET A 1 -1.92 -43.34 -18.63
CA MET A 1 -2.01 -41.92 -18.21
C MET A 1 -1.67 -41.86 -16.73
N VAL A 2 -0.43 -41.49 -16.38
CA VAL A 2 0.02 -41.50 -14.97
C VAL A 2 -0.55 -40.26 -14.29
N LEU A 3 -1.44 -40.46 -13.32
CA LEU A 3 -1.93 -39.38 -12.45
C LEU A 3 -0.80 -38.98 -11.51
N VAL A 4 -0.03 -37.96 -11.88
CA VAL A 4 0.94 -37.35 -10.98
C VAL A 4 0.19 -36.80 -9.76
N SER A 5 0.59 -37.20 -8.57
CA SER A 5 -0.05 -36.76 -7.33
C SER A 5 0.03 -35.24 -7.20
N SER A 6 -0.90 -34.62 -6.48
CA SER A 6 -0.85 -33.17 -6.21
C SER A 6 0.43 -32.77 -5.46
N ALA A 7 0.94 -33.64 -4.60
CA ALA A 7 2.18 -33.45 -3.86
C ALA A 7 3.41 -33.39 -4.79
N GLU A 8 3.53 -34.32 -5.74
CA GLU A 8 4.62 -34.33 -6.72
C GLU A 8 4.56 -33.11 -7.64
N ARG A 9 3.36 -32.70 -8.08
CA ARG A 9 3.20 -31.46 -8.88
C ARG A 9 3.67 -30.22 -8.10
N ASN A 10 3.28 -30.10 -6.84
CA ASN A 10 3.71 -28.99 -5.98
C ASN A 10 5.23 -29.01 -5.74
N TYR A 11 5.83 -30.20 -5.61
CA TYR A 11 7.27 -30.34 -5.44
C TYR A 11 8.04 -29.92 -6.70
N GLN A 12 7.60 -30.38 -7.88
CA GLN A 12 8.23 -30.00 -9.15
C GLN A 12 8.11 -28.49 -9.41
N GLU A 13 6.97 -27.89 -9.10
CA GLU A 13 6.78 -26.45 -9.26
C GLU A 13 7.69 -25.64 -8.33
N ARG A 14 7.91 -26.10 -7.09
CA ARG A 14 8.86 -25.46 -6.17
C ARG A 14 10.29 -25.46 -6.72
N ILE A 15 10.76 -26.61 -7.22
CA ILE A 15 12.12 -26.72 -7.82
C ILE A 15 12.25 -25.80 -9.04
N ARG A 16 11.21 -25.73 -9.88
CA ARG A 16 11.19 -24.85 -11.04
C ARG A 16 11.35 -23.38 -10.64
N LEU A 17 10.54 -22.91 -9.69
CA LEU A 17 10.57 -21.54 -9.22
C LEU A 17 11.90 -21.19 -8.55
N GLU A 18 12.46 -22.11 -7.76
CA GLU A 18 13.78 -21.96 -7.15
C GLU A 18 14.87 -21.71 -8.19
N ARG A 19 14.94 -22.54 -9.23
CA ARG A 19 15.88 -22.35 -10.34
C ARG A 19 15.69 -21.02 -11.07
N MET A 20 14.45 -20.55 -11.22
CA MET A 20 14.20 -19.26 -11.86
C MET A 20 14.75 -18.11 -11.02
N ARG A 21 14.56 -18.14 -9.69
CA ARG A 21 15.10 -17.13 -8.77
C ARG A 21 16.62 -17.09 -8.79
N ASP A 22 17.27 -18.25 -8.74
CA ASP A 22 18.73 -18.33 -8.71
C ASP A 22 19.37 -17.77 -10.00
N ASN A 23 18.62 -17.77 -11.11
CA ASN A 23 19.05 -17.24 -12.40
C ASN A 23 18.62 -15.78 -12.63
N SER A 24 18.01 -15.10 -11.65
CA SER A 24 17.49 -13.74 -11.82
C SER A 24 17.78 -12.86 -10.60
N ASN A 25 18.38 -11.69 -10.81
CA ASN A 25 18.54 -10.67 -9.78
C ASN A 25 17.77 -9.39 -10.18
N PRO A 26 16.65 -9.05 -9.51
CA PRO A 26 15.89 -7.84 -9.83
C PRO A 26 16.71 -6.55 -9.76
N PHE A 27 17.76 -6.47 -8.94
CA PHE A 27 18.58 -5.26 -8.83
C PHE A 27 19.49 -5.03 -10.04
N GLU A 28 19.71 -6.05 -10.87
CA GLU A 28 20.48 -5.93 -12.12
C GLU A 28 19.65 -5.36 -13.28
N LEU A 29 18.34 -5.20 -13.09
CA LEU A 29 17.47 -4.57 -14.08
C LEU A 29 17.88 -3.11 -14.34
N ALA A 30 17.74 -2.67 -15.59
CA ALA A 30 17.85 -1.26 -15.95
C ALA A 30 16.89 -0.40 -15.10
N GLU A 31 17.34 0.78 -14.68
CA GLU A 31 16.64 1.65 -13.73
C GLU A 31 15.19 1.93 -14.15
N GLU A 32 14.97 2.29 -15.42
CA GLU A 32 13.64 2.56 -15.98
C GLU A 32 12.69 1.36 -15.84
N LYS A 33 13.21 0.16 -16.09
CA LYS A 33 12.44 -1.09 -15.97
C LYS A 33 12.17 -1.41 -14.51
N PHE A 34 13.15 -1.19 -13.63
CA PHE A 34 12.99 -1.40 -12.20
C PHE A 34 11.91 -0.47 -11.64
N GLN A 35 11.99 0.83 -11.91
CA GLN A 35 11.00 1.81 -11.46
C GLN A 35 9.60 1.52 -12.01
N LYS A 36 9.49 1.03 -13.25
CA LYS A 36 8.20 0.61 -13.81
C LYS A 36 7.59 -0.57 -13.06
N LEU A 37 8.42 -1.52 -12.59
CA LEU A 37 7.96 -2.72 -11.90
C LEU A 37 7.67 -2.49 -10.42
N PHE A 38 8.48 -1.67 -9.74
CA PHE A 38 8.46 -1.51 -8.28
C PHE A 38 8.02 -0.12 -7.81
N ARG A 39 7.82 0.84 -8.74
CA ARG A 39 7.47 2.25 -8.47
C ARG A 39 8.46 3.01 -7.59
N LEU A 40 9.64 2.44 -7.36
CA LEU A 40 10.73 3.03 -6.59
C LEU A 40 12.04 2.94 -7.36
N PRO A 41 12.97 3.90 -7.19
CA PRO A 41 14.33 3.76 -7.69
C PRO A 41 15.05 2.62 -6.97
N ARG A 42 16.04 2.00 -7.62
CA ARG A 42 16.78 0.85 -7.04
C ARG A 42 17.42 1.17 -5.69
N SER A 43 17.99 2.37 -5.56
CA SER A 43 18.60 2.84 -4.32
C SER A 43 17.60 2.89 -3.17
N ALA A 44 16.39 3.41 -3.40
CA ALA A 44 15.34 3.47 -2.39
C ALA A 44 14.83 2.07 -2.04
N ALA A 45 14.69 1.16 -3.02
CA ALA A 45 14.30 -0.22 -2.74
C ALA A 45 15.38 -0.95 -1.91
N PHE A 46 16.66 -0.70 -2.17
CA PHE A 46 17.76 -1.25 -1.36
C PHE A 46 17.72 -0.71 0.07
N GLN A 47 17.53 0.61 0.22
CA GLN A 47 17.38 1.24 1.53
C GLN A 47 16.18 0.66 2.28
N LEU A 48 15.05 0.48 1.60
CA LEU A 48 13.85 -0.11 2.20
C LEU A 48 14.12 -1.53 2.72
N VAL A 49 14.84 -2.36 1.98
CA VAL A 49 15.22 -3.71 2.46
C VAL A 49 16.06 -3.61 3.73
N SER A 50 16.95 -2.62 3.83
CA SER A 50 17.75 -2.38 5.04
C SER A 50 16.90 -1.86 6.20
N ASP A 51 15.98 -0.93 5.96
CA ASP A 51 15.15 -0.34 7.01
C ASP A 51 14.14 -1.34 7.58
N LEU A 52 13.71 -2.31 6.76
CA LEU A 52 12.80 -3.38 7.17
C LEU A 52 13.51 -4.60 7.76
N ASP A 53 14.84 -4.60 7.90
CA ASP A 53 15.61 -5.78 8.32
C ASP A 53 15.08 -6.37 9.63
N ASP A 54 14.65 -7.63 9.57
CA ASP A 54 13.92 -8.33 10.63
C ASP A 54 14.10 -9.83 10.48
N GLN A 55 14.21 -10.55 11.61
CA GLN A 55 14.36 -12.01 11.61
C GLN A 55 13.22 -12.71 10.85
N ARG A 56 11.99 -12.16 10.87
CA ARG A 56 10.84 -12.71 10.11
C ARG A 56 11.09 -12.72 8.60
N LEU A 57 11.92 -11.81 8.08
CA LEU A 57 12.34 -11.79 6.68
C LEU A 57 13.40 -12.83 6.35
N ASP A 58 14.10 -13.39 7.34
CA ASP A 58 15.08 -14.46 7.13
C ASP A 58 14.44 -15.87 7.16
N GLU A 59 13.17 -16.00 7.56
CA GLU A 59 12.50 -17.31 7.65
C GLU A 59 12.22 -17.97 6.28
N GLY A 60 12.54 -19.26 6.16
CA GLY A 60 12.23 -20.05 4.96
C GLY A 60 13.24 -19.88 3.82
N PHE A 61 12.83 -20.21 2.59
CA PHE A 61 13.73 -20.36 1.44
C PHE A 61 13.73 -19.17 0.47
N ILE A 62 13.09 -18.06 0.83
CA ILE A 62 13.02 -16.85 -0.01
C ILE A 62 13.96 -15.81 0.60
N PRO A 63 14.98 -15.32 -0.13
CA PRO A 63 15.85 -14.25 0.33
C PRO A 63 15.06 -13.01 0.77
N LYS A 64 15.52 -12.34 1.84
CA LYS A 64 14.86 -11.15 2.42
C LYS A 64 14.48 -10.10 1.38
N HIS A 65 15.41 -9.79 0.48
CA HIS A 65 15.22 -8.77 -0.54
C HIS A 65 14.15 -9.16 -1.56
N LEU A 66 14.03 -10.45 -1.91
CA LEU A 66 12.98 -10.93 -2.80
C LEU A 66 11.60 -10.90 -2.13
N LYS A 67 11.51 -11.11 -0.81
CA LYS A 67 10.24 -10.94 -0.08
C LYS A 67 9.74 -9.50 -0.18
N VAL A 68 10.61 -8.53 0.12
CA VAL A 68 10.28 -7.10 0.05
C VAL A 68 9.95 -6.68 -1.39
N LEU A 69 10.78 -7.08 -2.37
CA LEU A 69 10.53 -6.76 -3.77
C LEU A 69 9.25 -7.41 -4.31
N SER A 70 8.91 -8.61 -3.87
CA SER A 70 7.64 -9.27 -4.22
C SER A 70 6.43 -8.45 -3.73
N ALA A 71 6.50 -7.93 -2.50
CA ALA A 71 5.46 -7.07 -1.96
C ALA A 71 5.39 -5.72 -2.70
N LEU A 72 6.54 -5.08 -2.96
CA LEU A 72 6.62 -3.84 -3.72
C LEU A 72 6.02 -3.98 -5.13
N GLN A 73 6.32 -5.07 -5.82
CA GLN A 73 5.75 -5.34 -7.14
C GLN A 73 4.22 -5.46 -7.07
N PHE A 74 3.70 -6.12 -6.03
CA PHE A 74 2.27 -6.20 -5.81
C PHE A 74 1.65 -4.83 -5.54
N PHE A 75 2.23 -4.01 -4.65
CA PHE A 75 1.75 -2.66 -4.37
C PHE A 75 1.79 -1.75 -5.59
N ALA A 76 2.81 -1.90 -6.44
CA ALA A 76 2.99 -1.14 -7.67
C ALA A 76 1.95 -1.45 -8.76
N GLN A 77 1.47 -2.70 -8.82
CA GLN A 77 0.65 -3.21 -9.92
C GLN A 77 -0.80 -3.51 -9.51
N GLY A 78 -1.07 -3.70 -8.22
CA GLY A 78 -2.40 -3.97 -7.67
C GLY A 78 -3.01 -5.31 -8.06
N SER A 79 -2.23 -6.24 -8.62
CA SER A 79 -2.74 -7.52 -9.12
C SER A 79 -1.78 -8.68 -8.87
N TYR A 80 -2.31 -9.77 -8.30
CA TYR A 80 -1.61 -11.04 -8.20
C TYR A 80 -1.31 -11.67 -9.57
N GLN A 81 -2.15 -11.39 -10.58
CA GLN A 81 -2.04 -11.98 -11.93
C GLN A 81 -0.95 -11.30 -12.77
N ALA A 82 -0.63 -10.03 -12.47
CA ALA A 82 0.44 -9.31 -13.16
C ALA A 82 1.84 -9.84 -12.77
N ALA A 83 1.98 -10.39 -11.55
CA ALA A 83 3.17 -11.15 -11.15
C ALA A 83 3.38 -12.37 -12.08
N VAL A 84 2.33 -13.17 -12.30
CA VAL A 84 2.38 -14.42 -13.11
C VAL A 84 2.81 -14.21 -14.57
N GLY A 85 2.56 -13.03 -15.14
CA GLY A 85 2.93 -12.70 -16.53
C GLY A 85 4.31 -12.07 -16.72
N GLN A 86 4.92 -11.51 -15.67
CA GLN A 86 6.22 -10.81 -15.71
C GLN A 86 7.29 -11.55 -14.86
N ASP A 87 6.95 -12.77 -14.43
CA ASP A 87 7.50 -13.50 -13.27
C ASP A 87 8.94 -14.01 -13.40
N ASN A 88 9.68 -13.67 -14.47
CA ASN A 88 11.06 -14.13 -14.63
C ASN A 88 12.04 -13.51 -13.61
N PHE A 89 11.63 -12.51 -12.83
CA PHE A 89 12.53 -11.79 -11.92
C PHE A 89 12.33 -12.11 -10.43
N ILE A 90 11.13 -12.56 -10.03
CA ILE A 90 10.83 -12.86 -8.61
C ILE A 90 10.37 -14.32 -8.45
N ALA A 91 9.72 -14.90 -9.46
CA ALA A 91 9.38 -16.33 -9.56
C ALA A 91 8.88 -16.94 -8.24
N LEU A 92 7.73 -16.46 -7.75
CA LEU A 92 7.10 -16.94 -6.52
C LEU A 92 5.69 -17.44 -6.78
N SER A 93 5.29 -18.50 -6.07
CA SER A 93 3.90 -18.95 -6.08
C SER A 93 2.98 -17.94 -5.39
N GLN A 94 1.71 -17.85 -5.80
CA GLN A 94 0.73 -16.93 -5.21
C GLN A 94 0.65 -16.99 -3.67
N PRO A 95 0.67 -18.17 -3.02
CA PRO A 95 0.68 -18.24 -1.56
C PRO A 95 1.96 -17.63 -0.95
N SER A 96 3.09 -17.74 -1.64
CA SER A 96 4.35 -17.14 -1.21
C SER A 96 4.32 -15.63 -1.36
N VAL A 97 3.80 -15.12 -2.47
CA VAL A 97 3.56 -13.68 -2.68
C VAL A 97 2.65 -13.12 -1.58
N SER A 98 1.55 -13.80 -1.26
CA SER A 98 0.65 -13.39 -0.18
C SER A 98 1.34 -13.27 1.18
N ARG A 99 2.20 -14.25 1.54
CA ARG A 99 3.01 -14.16 2.76
C ARG A 99 4.02 -13.02 2.72
N CYS A 100 4.66 -12.80 1.58
CA CYS A 100 5.61 -11.69 1.39
C CYS A 100 4.93 -10.33 1.54
N ILE A 101 3.73 -10.17 0.98
CA ILE A 101 2.91 -8.95 1.13
C ILE A 101 2.60 -8.72 2.60
N LYS A 102 2.09 -9.73 3.30
CA LYS A 102 1.73 -9.62 4.71
C LYS A 102 2.93 -9.19 5.56
N ILE A 103 4.03 -9.92 5.51
CA ILE A 103 5.18 -9.60 6.36
C ILE A 103 5.81 -8.25 6.03
N THR A 104 5.85 -7.87 4.75
CA THR A 104 6.40 -6.57 4.35
C THR A 104 5.49 -5.43 4.80
N ALA A 105 4.16 -5.58 4.68
CA ALA A 105 3.21 -4.58 5.16
C ALA A 105 3.29 -4.40 6.68
N ASP A 106 3.30 -5.51 7.44
CA ASP A 106 3.43 -5.49 8.89
C ASP A 106 4.71 -4.73 9.31
N LEU A 107 5.84 -5.02 8.66
CA LEU A 107 7.11 -4.34 8.94
C LEU A 107 7.12 -2.87 8.56
N ILE A 108 6.49 -2.48 7.45
CA ILE A 108 6.34 -1.07 7.06
C ILE A 108 5.55 -0.33 8.16
N VAL A 109 4.45 -0.90 8.63
CA VAL A 109 3.62 -0.33 9.69
C VAL A 109 4.41 -0.22 10.99
N GLU A 110 5.10 -1.27 11.40
CA GLU A 110 5.82 -1.31 12.67
C GLU A 110 7.06 -0.40 12.69
N LYS A 111 7.83 -0.33 11.59
CA LYS A 111 9.16 0.29 11.57
C LYS A 111 9.23 1.65 10.88
N LEU A 112 8.46 1.84 9.80
CA LEU A 112 8.59 3.04 8.97
C LEU A 112 7.51 4.08 9.29
N LEU A 113 6.25 3.65 9.38
CA LEU A 113 5.14 4.59 9.56
C LEU A 113 5.30 5.53 10.76
N PRO A 114 5.77 5.10 11.95
CA PRO A 114 5.99 6.02 13.08
C PRO A 114 7.00 7.15 12.81
N ASN A 115 7.91 6.91 11.86
CA ASN A 115 8.94 7.88 11.47
C ASN A 115 8.51 8.75 10.28
N CYS A 116 7.65 8.22 9.40
CA CYS A 116 7.21 8.88 8.17
C CYS A 116 5.92 9.69 8.32
N ILE A 117 4.97 9.23 9.15
CA ILE A 117 3.67 9.89 9.35
C ILE A 117 3.64 10.43 10.77
N LYS A 118 3.77 11.76 10.90
CA LYS A 118 3.70 12.47 12.19
C LYS A 118 2.61 13.52 12.11
N PHE A 119 1.63 13.39 13.00
CA PHE A 119 0.58 14.40 13.15
C PHE A 119 1.02 15.44 14.19
N PRO A 120 0.62 16.72 14.06
CA PRO A 120 0.82 17.69 15.12
C PRO A 120 -0.03 17.30 16.34
N MET A 121 0.62 16.82 17.40
CA MET A 121 -0.07 16.31 18.59
C MET A 121 -0.10 17.36 19.70
N THR A 122 0.89 18.24 19.76
CA THR A 122 0.96 19.29 20.78
C THR A 122 0.28 20.58 20.30
N GLU A 123 -0.24 21.38 21.24
CA GLU A 123 -0.84 22.69 20.91
C GLU A 123 0.15 23.62 20.20
N SER A 124 1.44 23.52 20.54
CA SER A 124 2.50 24.27 19.85
C SER A 124 2.68 23.81 18.40
N GLU A 125 2.70 22.51 18.12
CA GLU A 125 2.82 21.99 16.76
C GLU A 125 1.58 22.32 15.92
N LYS A 126 0.40 22.24 16.52
CA LYS A 126 -0.86 22.65 15.89
C LYS A 126 -0.86 24.12 15.51
N LEU A 127 -0.42 25.00 16.41
CA LEU A 127 -0.34 26.44 16.15
C LEU A 127 0.66 26.76 15.03
N ILE A 128 1.82 26.09 15.01
CA ILE A 128 2.80 26.21 13.93
C ILE A 128 2.16 25.79 12.60
N ALA A 129 1.55 24.60 12.53
CA ALA A 129 0.91 24.12 11.31
C ALA A 129 -0.19 25.09 10.80
N MET A 130 -1.06 25.57 11.70
CA MET A 130 -2.10 26.55 11.33
C MET A 130 -1.52 27.86 10.80
N THR A 131 -0.43 28.33 11.39
CA THR A 131 0.25 29.56 10.96
C THR A 131 0.85 29.37 9.57
N GLU A 132 1.54 28.25 9.32
CA GLU A 132 2.13 27.93 8.02
C GLU A 132 1.06 27.84 6.91
N PHE A 133 -0.08 27.20 7.19
CA PHE A 133 -1.20 27.14 6.23
C PHE A 133 -1.81 28.51 5.95
N GLN A 134 -1.95 29.36 6.96
CA GLN A 134 -2.44 30.72 6.80
C GLN A 134 -1.48 31.56 5.95
N GLU A 135 -0.17 31.48 6.20
CA GLU A 135 0.84 32.27 5.47
C GLU A 135 1.02 31.82 4.02
N LEU A 136 1.05 30.51 3.78
CA LEU A 136 1.34 29.95 2.45
C LEU A 136 0.10 29.86 1.56
N PHE A 137 -1.07 29.58 2.14
CA PHE A 137 -2.28 29.25 1.38
C PHE A 137 -3.49 30.13 1.74
N ASN A 138 -3.37 31.04 2.70
CA ASN A 138 -4.47 31.85 3.22
C ASN A 138 -5.65 30.99 3.71
N MET A 139 -5.32 29.85 4.34
CA MET A 139 -6.25 28.90 4.91
C MET A 139 -6.13 28.91 6.45
N PRO A 140 -6.90 29.73 7.16
CA PRO A 140 -6.82 29.81 8.61
C PRO A 140 -7.35 28.53 9.25
N ASN A 141 -6.93 28.26 10.50
CA ASN A 141 -7.38 27.10 11.30
C ASN A 141 -7.19 25.73 10.63
N THR A 142 -6.25 25.63 9.68
CA THR A 142 -5.98 24.39 8.94
C THR A 142 -4.74 23.70 9.49
N LEU A 143 -4.90 22.46 9.97
CA LEU A 143 -3.78 21.66 10.50
C LEU A 143 -3.01 20.87 9.43
N GLY A 144 -3.66 20.63 8.29
CA GLY A 144 -3.14 19.76 7.27
C GLY A 144 -4.11 19.64 6.10
N ALA A 145 -3.61 19.15 4.98
CA ALA A 145 -4.41 18.78 3.83
C ALA A 145 -4.03 17.36 3.41
N VAL A 146 -5.03 16.52 3.18
CA VAL A 146 -4.84 15.14 2.71
C VAL A 146 -5.64 14.95 1.43
N ASP A 147 -4.97 14.44 0.39
CA ASP A 147 -5.65 14.10 -0.87
C ASP A 147 -6.26 12.70 -0.77
N GLY A 148 -7.56 12.61 -1.02
CA GLY A 148 -8.31 11.36 -1.01
C GLY A 148 -8.26 10.64 -2.36
N THR A 149 -8.72 9.39 -2.38
CA THR A 149 -8.86 8.59 -3.59
C THR A 149 -10.33 8.31 -3.89
N HIS A 150 -10.77 8.67 -5.10
CA HIS A 150 -12.11 8.32 -5.58
C HIS A 150 -12.20 6.84 -5.99
N ILE A 151 -12.93 6.05 -5.21
CA ILE A 151 -13.24 4.65 -5.51
C ILE A 151 -14.56 4.59 -6.28
N SER A 152 -14.52 4.03 -7.49
CA SER A 152 -15.69 3.94 -8.36
C SER A 152 -16.80 3.06 -7.77
N ILE A 153 -18.05 3.51 -7.86
CA ILE A 153 -19.22 2.76 -7.43
C ILE A 153 -20.28 2.68 -8.53
N ALA A 154 -21.19 1.72 -8.41
CA ALA A 154 -22.42 1.75 -9.20
C ALA A 154 -23.24 2.98 -8.85
N LYS A 155 -23.88 3.59 -9.85
CA LYS A 155 -24.77 4.74 -9.66
C LYS A 155 -25.82 4.44 -8.59
N PRO A 156 -25.83 5.15 -7.45
CA PRO A 156 -26.87 4.98 -6.46
C PRO A 156 -28.21 5.53 -6.95
N SER A 157 -29.30 5.11 -6.32
CA SER A 157 -30.63 5.67 -6.61
C SER A 157 -30.64 7.18 -6.34
N ILE A 158 -31.22 7.95 -7.26
CA ILE A 158 -31.30 9.40 -7.10
C ILE A 158 -32.24 9.80 -5.94
N ASN A 159 -33.16 8.91 -5.57
CA ASN A 159 -34.17 9.11 -4.52
C ASN A 159 -33.82 8.36 -3.23
N HIS A 160 -32.56 7.96 -3.02
CA HIS A 160 -32.19 7.30 -1.78
C HIS A 160 -32.34 8.27 -0.59
N PRO A 161 -33.02 7.90 0.50
CA PRO A 161 -33.41 8.84 1.56
C PRO A 161 -32.23 9.48 2.29
N THR A 162 -31.09 8.78 2.38
CA THR A 162 -29.89 9.25 3.12
C THR A 162 -28.62 9.31 2.27
N ALA A 163 -28.68 8.89 1.01
CA ALA A 163 -27.50 8.75 0.16
C ALA A 163 -27.87 8.93 -1.33
N PRO A 164 -28.54 10.05 -1.70
CA PRO A 164 -29.00 10.27 -3.06
C PRO A 164 -27.81 10.29 -4.04
N GLY A 165 -27.99 9.67 -5.20
CA GLY A 165 -26.90 9.38 -6.13
C GLY A 165 -26.11 10.60 -6.62
N ASN A 166 -26.66 11.81 -6.57
CA ASN A 166 -25.95 13.04 -6.94
C ASN A 166 -24.79 13.36 -6.00
N LEU A 167 -24.83 12.94 -4.73
CA LEU A 167 -23.72 13.14 -3.78
C LEU A 167 -22.46 12.37 -4.19
N PHE A 168 -22.63 11.28 -4.93
CA PHE A 168 -21.52 10.43 -5.33
C PHE A 168 -20.99 10.75 -6.73
N TYR A 169 -21.59 11.71 -7.46
CA TYR A 169 -21.13 12.04 -8.81
C TYR A 169 -19.94 13.02 -8.76
N ASN A 170 -18.77 12.57 -9.17
CA ASN A 170 -17.53 13.33 -9.02
C ASN A 170 -17.23 14.24 -10.24
N ARG A 171 -16.26 15.15 -10.07
CA ARG A 171 -15.76 16.05 -11.14
C ARG A 171 -15.17 15.33 -12.36
N LYS A 172 -14.80 14.05 -12.22
CA LYS A 172 -14.25 13.20 -13.29
C LYS A 172 -15.35 12.50 -14.10
N GLY A 173 -16.62 12.73 -13.79
CA GLY A 173 -17.76 12.28 -14.58
C GLY A 173 -18.26 10.87 -14.26
N PHE A 174 -17.88 10.30 -13.10
CA PHE A 174 -18.34 8.98 -12.65
C PHE A 174 -18.80 8.99 -11.19
N TYR A 175 -19.55 7.97 -10.79
CA TYR A 175 -19.99 7.82 -9.40
C TYR A 175 -18.89 7.20 -8.55
N SER A 176 -18.57 7.80 -7.41
CA SER A 176 -17.49 7.37 -6.55
C SER A 176 -17.66 7.80 -5.10
N ILE A 177 -17.00 7.07 -4.21
CA ILE A 177 -16.76 7.46 -2.82
C ILE A 177 -15.36 8.06 -2.73
N ASN A 178 -15.19 9.22 -2.08
CA ASN A 178 -13.87 9.75 -1.80
C ASN A 178 -13.36 9.10 -0.52
N CYS A 179 -12.31 8.28 -0.62
CA CYS A 179 -11.76 7.55 0.51
C CYS A 179 -10.44 8.19 0.94
N GLN A 180 -10.26 8.39 2.24
CA GLN A 180 -8.98 8.71 2.84
C GLN A 180 -8.53 7.53 3.70
N ILE A 181 -7.22 7.25 3.69
CA ILE A 181 -6.61 6.33 4.63
C ILE A 181 -6.09 7.16 5.81
N VAL A 182 -6.59 6.86 7.00
CA VAL A 182 -6.16 7.49 8.26
C VAL A 182 -5.33 6.49 9.04
N TYR A 183 -4.19 6.95 9.54
CA TYR A 183 -3.31 6.18 10.41
C TYR A 183 -3.31 6.84 11.79
N ALA A 184 -3.82 6.15 12.80
CA ALA A 184 -3.94 6.69 14.15
C ALA A 184 -3.46 5.69 15.20
N LEU A 185 -2.93 6.20 16.31
CA LEU A 185 -2.73 5.41 17.53
C LEU A 185 -4.10 5.24 18.20
N ASN A 186 -4.47 4.00 18.46
CA ASN A 186 -5.65 3.69 19.25
C ASN A 186 -5.34 3.69 20.75
N ASP A 187 -6.39 3.55 21.56
CA ASP A 187 -6.31 3.58 23.02
C ASP A 187 -5.41 2.48 23.63
N ASP A 188 -5.17 1.40 22.87
CA ASP A 188 -4.30 0.28 23.25
C ASP A 188 -2.83 0.49 22.80
N ASN A 189 -2.46 1.69 22.34
CA ASN A 189 -1.16 2.00 21.72
C ASN A 189 -0.84 1.13 20.49
N HIS A 190 -1.85 0.59 19.83
CA HIS A 190 -1.71 -0.05 18.53
C HIS A 190 -2.03 0.95 17.42
N TYR A 191 -1.38 0.80 16.27
CA TYR A 191 -1.65 1.66 15.13
C TYR A 191 -2.74 1.07 14.25
N ASP A 192 -3.82 1.82 14.07
CA ASP A 192 -4.94 1.42 13.22
C ASP A 192 -4.93 2.20 11.91
N VAL A 193 -5.23 1.47 10.84
CA VAL A 193 -5.41 2.02 9.48
C VAL A 193 -6.89 1.94 9.15
N GLU A 194 -7.55 3.10 9.09
CA GLU A 194 -8.97 3.19 8.75
C GLU A 194 -9.16 3.80 7.36
N ILE A 195 -10.11 3.26 6.61
CA ILE A 195 -10.59 3.87 5.36
C ILE A 195 -11.84 4.65 5.71
N GLN A 196 -11.77 5.98 5.63
CA GLN A 196 -12.88 6.87 5.91
C GLN A 196 -13.50 7.40 4.62
N ASP A 197 -14.83 7.40 4.55
CA ASP A 197 -15.57 8.10 3.50
C ASP A 197 -15.62 9.60 3.82
N VAL A 198 -14.98 10.39 2.96
CA VAL A 198 -14.87 11.84 3.11
C VAL A 198 -16.17 12.55 2.70
N ASN A 199 -17.16 11.84 2.16
CA ASN A 199 -18.46 12.42 1.83
C ASN A 199 -19.39 12.62 3.03
N ILE A 200 -18.96 12.26 4.25
CA ILE A 200 -19.65 12.66 5.49
C ILE A 200 -18.99 13.94 6.01
N VAL A 201 -19.32 15.07 5.38
CA VAL A 201 -19.27 16.36 6.07
C VAL A 201 -20.72 16.75 6.34
N VAL A 202 -21.22 16.30 7.48
CA VAL A 202 -22.27 17.01 8.19
C VAL A 202 -21.82 17.08 9.64
N GLU A 203 -21.05 18.12 9.97
CA GLU A 203 -21.31 18.86 11.21
C GLU A 203 -21.35 20.35 10.85
N GLU A 204 -22.58 20.86 10.90
CA GLU A 204 -22.93 22.27 11.03
C GLU A 204 -22.43 22.80 12.39
N GLU A 205 -22.00 24.07 12.41
CA GLU A 205 -21.72 24.92 13.57
C GLU A 205 -20.50 24.50 14.43
N ILE A 206 -19.57 25.37 14.81
CA ILE A 206 -19.76 26.57 15.64
C ILE A 206 -18.69 27.64 15.29
N PHE A 207 -19.13 28.89 15.38
CA PHE A 207 -18.43 30.19 15.28
C PHE A 207 -16.97 30.28 15.76
#